data_AF-A0A8H9IX23-F1
#
_entry.id   AF-A0A8H9IX23-F1
#
_cell.length_a   1.000
_cell.length_b   1.000
_cell.length_c   1.000
_cell.angle_alpha   90.00
_cell.angle_beta   90.00
_cell.angle_gamma   90.00
#
_symmetry.space_group_name_H-M   'P 1'
#
loop_
_entity.id
_entity.type
_entity.pdbx_description
1 polymer ?
#
loop_
_entity_poly.entity_id
_entity_poly.type
_entity_poly.pdbx_seq_one_letter_code
_entity_poly.pdbx_strand_id
1 'polypeptide(L)'
;MWKGADACPGVAEQRNQTLNEVAQFEVGSQVTYVPGQRLDGSRRLCRRGLVAGTTVFDACTETTWVPVQVEGWSADREPEWVRADNIIDVVMPR
;
A
#
# COMPACT_ATOMS: atom_id res chain seq x y z
N MET A 1 -26.86 38.60 -7.21
CA MET A 1 -25.40 38.36 -7.28
C MET A 1 -25.07 37.43 -6.12
N TRP A 2 -24.98 36.12 -6.38
CA TRP A 2 -24.84 35.11 -5.32
C TRP A 2 -23.38 34.99 -4.86
N LYS A 3 -23.24 34.74 -3.56
CA LYS A 3 -22.04 34.86 -2.71
C LYS A 3 -20.90 33.95 -3.13
N GLY A 4 -19.67 34.40 -2.81
CA GLY A 4 -18.47 33.57 -2.83
C GLY A 4 -18.65 32.33 -1.97
N ALA A 5 -18.36 31.19 -2.58
CA ALA A 5 -18.23 29.93 -1.87
C ALA A 5 -16.82 29.87 -1.28
N ASP A 6 -16.76 29.84 0.05
CA ASP A 6 -15.58 29.40 0.78
C ASP A 6 -15.11 28.06 0.23
N ALA A 7 -13.84 28.00 -0.20
CA ALA A 7 -13.23 26.75 -0.60
C ALA A 7 -13.15 25.84 0.65
N CYS A 8 -13.76 24.67 0.58
CA CYS A 8 -13.73 23.69 1.67
C CYS A 8 -12.28 23.36 2.06
N PRO A 9 -11.87 23.56 3.32
CA PRO A 9 -10.58 23.07 3.81
C PRO A 9 -10.70 21.56 3.98
N GLY A 10 -10.40 20.82 2.92
CA GLY A 10 -10.45 19.35 2.94
C GLY A 10 -9.71 18.70 1.79
N VAL A 11 -9.71 19.31 0.60
CA VAL A 11 -9.10 18.69 -0.59
C VAL A 11 -7.56 18.76 -0.59
N ALA A 12 -6.96 19.81 -0.01
CA ALA A 12 -5.51 19.94 0.09
C ALA A 12 -4.91 19.09 1.21
N GLU A 13 -5.62 18.95 2.34
CA GLU A 13 -5.21 18.14 3.49
C GLU A 13 -5.23 16.64 3.13
N GLN A 14 -6.28 16.18 2.43
CA GLN A 14 -6.39 14.79 1.97
C GLN A 14 -5.23 14.41 1.03
N ARG A 15 -4.89 15.30 0.08
CA ARG A 15 -3.77 15.07 -0.85
C ARG A 15 -2.44 14.90 -0.13
N ASN A 16 -2.19 15.66 0.92
CA ASN A 16 -0.95 15.55 1.70
C ASN A 16 -0.93 14.29 2.59
N GLN A 17 -2.08 13.80 3.05
CA GLN A 17 -2.18 12.54 3.79
C GLN A 17 -1.99 11.33 2.87
N THR A 18 -2.60 11.33 1.68
CA THR A 18 -2.39 10.26 0.69
C THR A 18 -0.95 10.26 0.16
N LEU A 19 -0.31 11.43 -0.01
CA LEU A 19 1.09 11.53 -0.42
C LEU A 19 2.07 10.97 0.63
N ASN A 20 1.76 11.10 1.92
CA ASN A 20 2.61 10.56 3.00
C ASN A 20 2.52 9.03 3.14
N GLU A 21 1.35 8.43 2.91
CA GLU A 21 1.22 6.95 2.89
C GLU A 21 1.86 6.35 1.62
N VAL A 22 1.72 7.01 0.48
CA VAL A 22 2.29 6.54 -0.80
C VAL A 22 3.83 6.64 -0.78
N ALA A 23 4.39 7.64 -0.09
CA ALA A 23 5.84 7.78 0.08
C ALA A 23 6.49 6.67 0.93
N GLN A 24 5.72 5.87 1.69
CA GLN A 24 6.29 4.76 2.45
C GLN A 24 6.70 3.58 1.58
N PHE A 25 6.07 3.38 0.41
CA PHE A 25 6.24 2.17 -0.39
C PHE A 25 7.12 2.41 -1.61
N GLU A 26 8.33 2.91 -1.40
CA GLU A 26 9.31 3.06 -2.48
C GLU A 26 9.80 1.69 -2.97
N VAL A 27 10.07 1.58 -4.28
CA VAL A 27 10.63 0.36 -4.88
C VAL A 27 11.93 -0.03 -4.16
N GLY A 28 12.04 -1.29 -3.77
CA GLY A 28 13.16 -1.80 -2.98
C GLY A 28 13.00 -1.66 -1.47
N SER A 29 11.95 -0.99 -0.97
CA SER A 29 11.62 -1.01 0.46
C SER A 29 11.29 -2.43 0.90
N GLN A 30 11.84 -2.85 2.03
CA GLN A 30 11.48 -4.12 2.64
C GLN A 30 10.18 -3.96 3.42
N VAL A 31 9.24 -4.87 3.19
CA VAL A 31 7.93 -4.86 3.86
C VAL A 31 7.69 -6.15 4.61
N THR A 32 7.01 -6.05 5.75
CA THR A 32 6.42 -7.18 6.46
C THR A 32 4.90 -7.03 6.45
N TYR A 33 4.17 -8.07 6.08
CA TYR A 33 2.71 -8.01 5.93
C TYR A 33 2.02 -9.28 6.41
N VAL A 34 0.75 -9.14 6.79
CA VAL A 34 -0.14 -10.26 7.08
C VAL A 34 -0.90 -10.59 5.80
N PRO A 35 -0.71 -11.76 5.18
CA PRO A 35 -1.45 -12.07 3.96
C PRO A 35 -2.94 -12.22 4.31
N GLY A 36 -3.83 -11.76 3.42
CA GLY A 36 -5.28 -11.72 3.69
C GLY A 36 -5.85 -13.08 4.15
N GLN A 37 -6.89 -13.05 4.99
CA GLN A 37 -7.49 -14.25 5.61
C GLN A 37 -7.80 -15.34 4.58
N ARG A 38 -7.43 -16.60 4.88
CA ARG A 38 -8.02 -17.75 4.19
C ARG A 38 -9.42 -17.99 4.74
N LEU A 39 -10.31 -18.47 3.88
CA LEU A 39 -11.66 -18.91 4.24
C LEU A 39 -11.65 -20.05 5.29
N ASP A 40 -10.52 -20.72 5.49
CA ASP A 40 -10.34 -21.82 6.44
C ASP A 40 -10.00 -21.38 7.88
N GLY A 41 -9.92 -20.08 8.16
CA GLY A 41 -9.67 -19.56 9.50
C GLY A 41 -8.24 -19.77 10.02
N SER A 42 -7.33 -20.29 9.20
CA SER A 42 -5.93 -20.45 9.59
C SER A 42 -5.25 -19.07 9.75
N ARG A 43 -4.63 -18.84 10.91
CA ARG A 43 -3.82 -17.64 11.15
C ARG A 43 -2.59 -17.70 10.25
N ARG A 44 -2.53 -16.83 9.24
CA ARG A 44 -1.36 -16.75 8.37
C ARG A 44 -0.18 -16.17 9.15
N LEU A 45 0.99 -16.79 9.00
CA LEU A 45 2.24 -16.21 9.45
C LEU A 45 2.54 -14.95 8.62
N CYS A 46 3.16 -13.96 9.25
CA CYS A 46 3.65 -12.78 8.55
C CYS A 46 4.59 -13.20 7.42
N ARG A 47 4.52 -12.50 6.31
CA ARG A 47 5.44 -12.64 5.18
C ARG A 47 6.28 -11.39 5.04
N ARG A 48 7.42 -11.57 4.39
CA ARG A 48 8.36 -10.52 4.04
C ARG A 48 8.58 -10.48 2.54
N GLY A 49 8.91 -9.29 2.04
CA GLY A 49 9.25 -9.09 0.65
C GLY A 49 9.79 -7.69 0.39
N LEU A 50 10.02 -7.39 -0.88
CA LEU A 50 10.42 -6.08 -1.36
C LEU A 50 9.30 -5.47 -2.19
N VAL A 51 9.10 -4.16 -2.10
CA VAL A 51 8.24 -3.45 -3.03
C VAL A 51 8.84 -3.56 -4.43
N ALA A 52 8.09 -4.16 -5.36
CA ALA A 52 8.55 -4.52 -6.69
C ALA A 52 8.24 -3.45 -7.75
N GLY A 53 7.40 -2.46 -7.43
CA GLY A 53 6.93 -1.47 -8.38
C GLY A 53 6.05 -0.40 -7.74
N THR A 54 5.51 0.48 -8.58
CA THR A 54 4.65 1.59 -8.14
C THR A 54 3.36 1.09 -7.53
N THR A 55 2.96 1.68 -6.41
CA THR A 55 1.66 1.43 -5.77
C THR A 55 0.51 1.89 -6.66
N VAL A 56 -0.60 1.17 -6.62
CA VAL A 56 -1.82 1.50 -7.36
C VAL A 56 -2.95 1.81 -6.40
N PHE A 57 -3.53 3.01 -6.50
CA PHE A 57 -4.75 3.35 -5.78
C PHE A 57 -5.97 2.97 -6.61
N ASP A 58 -6.81 2.08 -6.07
CA ASP A 58 -8.11 1.73 -6.64
C ASP A 58 -9.21 2.57 -5.99
N ALA A 59 -9.72 3.54 -6.74
CA ALA A 59 -10.77 4.44 -6.28
C ALA A 59 -12.13 3.75 -6.09
N CYS A 60 -12.39 2.61 -6.75
CA CYS A 60 -13.67 1.91 -6.60
C CYS A 60 -13.78 1.19 -5.26
N THR A 61 -12.65 0.76 -4.71
CA THR A 61 -12.57 0.06 -3.42
C THR A 61 -11.86 0.88 -2.34
N GLU A 62 -11.49 2.13 -2.66
CA GLU A 62 -10.70 3.04 -1.82
C GLU A 62 -9.46 2.35 -1.23
N THR A 63 -8.82 1.48 -2.03
CA THR A 63 -7.74 0.59 -1.57
C THR A 63 -6.44 0.90 -2.30
N THR A 64 -5.36 1.11 -1.55
CA THR A 64 -3.99 1.15 -2.09
C THR A 64 -3.42 -0.26 -2.15
N TRP A 65 -2.96 -0.66 -3.33
CA TRP A 65 -2.32 -1.94 -3.60
C TRP A 65 -0.82 -1.75 -3.82
N VAL A 66 -0.03 -2.56 -3.13
CA VAL A 66 1.43 -2.57 -3.17
C VAL A 66 1.89 -3.87 -3.82
N PRO A 67 2.63 -3.84 -4.94
CA PRO A 67 3.20 -5.04 -5.54
C PRO A 67 4.43 -5.48 -4.74
N VAL A 68 4.39 -6.69 -4.17
CA VAL A 68 5.44 -7.22 -3.29
C VAL A 68 6.08 -8.46 -3.90
N GLN A 69 7.39 -8.39 -4.16
CA GLN A 69 8.20 -9.55 -4.45
C GLN A 69 8.49 -10.30 -3.15
N VAL A 70 7.86 -11.46 -2.96
CA VAL A 70 7.98 -12.24 -1.74
C VAL A 70 9.38 -12.82 -1.58
N GLU A 71 9.92 -12.74 -0.37
CA GLU A 71 11.23 -13.30 -0.05
C GLU A 71 11.26 -14.82 -0.31
N GLY A 72 12.30 -15.28 -1.01
CA GLY A 72 12.45 -16.68 -1.41
C GLY A 72 11.66 -17.10 -2.66
N TRP A 73 10.90 -16.20 -3.30
CA TRP A 73 10.33 -16.46 -4.62
C TRP A 73 11.31 -16.06 -5.74
N SER A 74 11.25 -16.76 -6.88
CA SER A 74 12.01 -16.36 -8.06
C SER A 74 11.64 -14.95 -8.51
N ALA A 75 12.61 -14.18 -8.98
CA ALA A 75 12.39 -12.84 -9.53
C ALA A 75 11.51 -12.85 -10.79
N ASP A 76 11.46 -13.97 -11.52
CA ASP A 76 10.60 -14.14 -12.70
C ASP A 76 9.13 -14.40 -12.34
N ARG A 77 8.84 -14.65 -11.06
CA ARG A 77 7.48 -14.88 -10.59
C ARG A 77 6.77 -13.54 -10.40
N GLU A 78 5.52 -13.47 -10.83
CA GLU A 78 4.69 -12.27 -10.65
C GLU A 78 4.58 -11.88 -9.16
N PRO A 79 4.70 -10.57 -8.83
CA PRO A 79 4.54 -10.05 -7.47
C PRO A 79 3.17 -10.37 -6.85
N GLU A 80 3.14 -10.48 -5.53
CA GLU A 80 1.87 -10.53 -4.79
C GLU A 80 1.34 -9.10 -4.63
N TRP A 81 0.07 -8.87 -4.99
CA TRP A 81 -0.61 -7.60 -4.72
C TRP A 81 -1.15 -7.59 -3.29
N VAL A 82 -0.53 -6.77 -2.45
CA VAL A 82 -0.83 -6.66 -1.03
C VAL A 82 -1.53 -5.34 -0.77
N ARG A 83 -2.64 -5.35 -0.03
CA ARG A 83 -3.27 -4.10 0.41
C ARG A 83 -2.36 -3.38 1.40
N ALA A 84 -2.25 -2.06 1.29
CA ALA A 84 -1.40 -1.27 2.17
C ALA A 84 -1.76 -1.45 3.66
N ASP A 85 -3.06 -1.60 3.98
CA ASP A 85 -3.57 -1.84 5.34
C ASP A 85 -3.11 -3.18 5.97
N ASN A 86 -2.64 -4.12 5.17
CA ASN A 86 -2.09 -5.40 5.63
C ASN A 86 -0.58 -5.36 5.86
N ILE A 87 0.10 -4.27 5.47
CA ILE A 87 1.53 -4.07 5.72
C ILE A 87 1.70 -3.50 7.11
N ILE A 88 2.48 -4.20 7.93
CA ILE A 88 2.65 -3.90 9.36
C ILE A 88 4.02 -3.30 9.69
N ASP A 89 4.98 -3.38 8.77
CA ASP A 89 6.31 -2.79 8.91
C ASP A 89 6.91 -2.48 7.53
N VAL A 90 7.63 -1.37 7.43
CA VAL A 90 8.31 -0.91 6.22
C VAL A 90 9.69 -0.37 6.56
N VAL A 91 10.72 -0.89 5.89
CA VAL A 91 12.10 -0.43 5.98
C VAL A 91 12.50 0.11 4.62
N MET A 92 12.69 1.42 4.52
CA MET A 92 13.09 2.10 3.28
C MET A 92 14.46 1.61 2.80
N PRO A 93 14.70 1.59 1.48
CA PRO A 93 16.03 1.33 0.94
C PRO A 93 17.00 2.42 1.41
N ARG A 94 18.26 2.04 1.65
CA ARG A 94 19.32 2.98 2.03
C ARG A 94 19.90 3.71 0.82
#